data_AF-A0A6A9QEF3-F1
#
_entry.id   AF-A0A6A9QEF3-F1
#
_cell.length_a   1.000
_cell.length_b   1.000
_cell.length_c   1.000
_cell.angle_alpha   90.00
_cell.angle_beta   90.00
_cell.angle_gamma   90.00
#
_symmetry.space_group_name_H-M   'P 1'
#
loop_
_entity.id
_entity.type
_entity.pdbx_description
1 polymer ?
#
loop_
_entity_poly.entity_id
_entity_poly.type
_entity_poly.pdbx_seq_one_letter_code
_entity_poly.pdbx_strand_id
1 'polypeptide(L)'
;MEITVFNKDLQKRINDAIYNISALAVSNRSARKDLLRLRKELKILRKIIQKDYISYEDIITIKGEFGVILISLYILSQKYKRIKNQLEHIQDLLLS
;
A
#
# COMPACT_ATOMS: atom_id res chain seq x y z
N MET A 1 2.21 24.80 10.79
CA MET A 1 2.77 23.52 10.32
C MET A 1 1.76 22.47 10.71
N GLU A 2 0.96 21.97 9.76
CA GLU A 2 -0.07 20.97 10.05
C GLU A 2 0.62 19.61 10.28
N ILE A 3 0.43 19.06 11.47
CA ILE A 3 0.92 17.73 11.83
C ILE A 3 -0.18 16.75 11.46
N THR A 4 -0.07 16.14 10.28
CA THR A 4 -0.98 15.08 9.87
C THR A 4 -0.50 13.75 10.46
N VAL A 5 -1.03 13.39 11.63
CA VAL A 5 -0.84 12.04 12.18
C VAL A 5 -1.80 11.11 11.46
N PHE A 6 -1.27 10.20 10.65
CA PHE A 6 -2.11 9.18 10.01
C PHE A 6 -2.74 8.24 11.03
N ASN A 7 -4.04 7.98 10.87
CA ASN A 7 -4.83 7.17 11.78
C ASN A 7 -4.23 5.75 11.97
N LYS A 8 -4.25 5.23 13.21
CA LYS A 8 -3.87 3.85 13.55
C LYS A 8 -4.58 2.81 12.67
N ASP A 9 -5.80 3.09 12.21
CA ASP A 9 -6.55 2.24 11.28
C ASP A 9 -5.84 2.10 9.92
N LEU A 10 -5.33 3.20 9.35
CA LEU A 10 -4.59 3.18 8.09
C LEU A 10 -3.30 2.34 8.20
N GLN A 11 -2.56 2.53 9.30
CA GLN A 11 -1.36 1.75 9.58
C GLN A 11 -1.66 0.25 9.70
N LYS A 12 -2.75 -0.13 10.39
CA LYS A 12 -3.20 -1.51 10.51
C LYS A 12 -3.53 -2.11 9.14
N ARG A 13 -4.29 -1.39 8.31
CA ARG A 13 -4.69 -1.87 6.97
C ARG A 13 -3.50 -2.11 6.05
N ILE A 14 -2.51 -1.21 6.07
CA ILE A 14 -1.28 -1.39 5.27
C ILE A 14 -0.52 -2.64 5.74
N ASN A 15 -0.44 -2.89 7.04
CA ASN A 15 0.18 -4.11 7.56
C ASN A 15 -0.57 -5.37 7.14
N ASP A 16 -1.90 -5.36 7.20
CA ASP A 16 -2.74 -6.49 6.75
C ASP A 16 -2.55 -6.77 5.25
N ALA A 17 -2.48 -5.72 4.42
CA ALA A 17 -2.21 -5.87 2.99
C ALA A 17 -0.82 -6.49 2.73
N ILE A 18 0.24 -6.01 3.42
CA ILE A 18 1.60 -6.56 3.32
C ILE A 18 1.63 -8.05 3.70
N TYR A 19 0.91 -8.43 4.76
CA TYR A 19 0.80 -9.81 5.20
C TYR A 19 0.11 -10.69 4.14
N ASN A 20 -1.06 -10.27 3.67
CA ASN A 20 -1.84 -11.02 2.69
C ASN A 20 -1.09 -11.21 1.36
N ILE A 21 -0.40 -10.18 0.89
CA ILE A 21 0.44 -10.26 -0.30
C ILE A 21 1.61 -11.23 -0.08
N SER A 22 2.23 -11.23 1.12
CA SER A 22 3.30 -12.17 1.44
C SER A 22 2.80 -13.61 1.41
N ALA A 23 1.66 -13.89 2.04
CA ALA A 23 1.04 -15.22 2.04
C ALA A 23 0.70 -15.68 0.61
N LEU A 24 0.13 -14.79 -0.20
CA LEU A 24 -0.21 -15.10 -1.58
C LEU A 24 1.02 -15.31 -2.47
N ALA A 25 2.10 -14.56 -2.25
CA ALA A 25 3.35 -14.71 -3.01
C ALA A 25 4.03 -16.07 -2.75
N VAL A 26 3.80 -16.68 -1.58
CA VAL A 26 4.28 -18.04 -1.27
C VAL A 26 3.52 -19.08 -2.09
N SER A 27 2.20 -18.95 -2.21
CA SER A 27 1.35 -19.93 -2.89
C SER A 27 1.20 -19.71 -4.40
N ASN A 28 1.62 -18.56 -4.94
CA ASN A 28 1.37 -18.21 -6.34
C ASN A 28 2.65 -17.95 -7.16
N ARG A 29 3.27 -19.03 -7.67
CA ARG A 29 4.55 -18.98 -8.37
C ARG A 29 4.54 -18.06 -9.61
N SER A 30 3.44 -18.05 -10.36
CA SER A 30 3.31 -17.24 -11.59
C SER A 30 3.25 -15.73 -11.32
N ALA A 31 2.65 -15.31 -10.21
CA ALA A 31 2.48 -13.89 -9.86
C ALA A 31 3.45 -13.43 -8.75
N ARG A 32 4.33 -14.33 -8.27
CA ARG A 32 5.19 -14.08 -7.11
C ARG A 32 6.04 -12.83 -7.26
N LYS A 33 6.63 -12.61 -8.44
CA LYS A 33 7.50 -11.44 -8.69
C LYS A 33 6.72 -10.13 -8.54
N ASP A 34 5.53 -10.06 -9.13
CA ASP A 34 4.67 -8.87 -9.10
C ASP A 34 4.10 -8.62 -7.70
N LEU A 35 3.67 -9.67 -7.01
CA LEU A 35 3.23 -9.60 -5.61
C LEU A 35 4.34 -9.11 -4.68
N LEU A 36 5.57 -9.61 -4.84
CA LEU A 36 6.71 -9.16 -4.04
C LEU A 36 7.10 -7.71 -4.35
N ARG A 37 6.93 -7.24 -5.59
CA ARG A 37 7.10 -5.83 -5.95
C ARG A 37 6.06 -4.95 -5.26
N LEU A 38 4.77 -5.29 -5.38
CA LEU A 38 3.68 -4.59 -4.70
C LEU A 38 3.90 -4.50 -3.17
N ARG A 39 4.37 -5.62 -2.57
CA ARG A 39 4.73 -5.64 -1.14
C ARG A 39 5.84 -4.64 -0.80
N LYS A 40 6.82 -4.46 -1.69
CA LYS A 40 7.94 -3.53 -1.47
C LYS A 40 7.42 -2.09 -1.43
N GLU A 41 6.58 -1.71 -2.38
CA GLU A 41 5.99 -0.36 -2.43
C GLU A 41 5.14 -0.09 -1.18
N LEU A 42 4.32 -1.05 -0.73
CA LEU A 42 3.55 -0.91 0.50
C LEU A 42 4.43 -0.77 1.76
N LYS A 43 5.60 -1.41 1.80
CA LYS A 43 6.56 -1.23 2.90
C LYS A 43 7.19 0.16 2.89
N ILE A 44 7.42 0.75 1.72
CA ILE A 44 7.90 2.13 1.58
C ILE A 44 6.83 3.09 2.08
N LEU A 45 5.60 2.94 1.58
CA LEU A 45 4.44 3.72 2.03
C LEU A 45 4.27 3.65 3.56
N ARG A 46 4.34 2.43 4.13
CA ARG A 46 4.25 2.24 5.59
C ARG A 46 5.29 3.04 6.35
N LYS A 47 6.55 3.04 5.90
CA LYS A 47 7.63 3.77 6.58
C LYS A 47 7.35 5.27 6.61
N ILE A 48 6.78 5.82 5.55
CA ILE A 48 6.47 7.25 5.48
C ILE A 48 5.29 7.57 6.40
N ILE A 49 4.26 6.74 6.42
CA ILE A 49 3.07 6.90 7.27
C ILE A 49 3.37 6.74 8.76
N GLN A 50 4.42 5.98 9.10
CA GLN A 50 4.89 5.80 10.49
C GLN A 50 5.79 6.92 10.99
N LYS A 51 6.12 7.92 10.17
CA LYS A 51 6.90 9.07 10.64
C LYS A 51 6.05 9.91 11.58
N ASP A 52 6.67 10.36 12.68
CA ASP A 52 6.04 11.29 13.63
C ASP A 52 5.79 12.68 13.00
N TYR A 53 6.50 12.99 11.92
CA TYR A 53 6.34 14.21 11.14
C TYR A 53 6.38 13.90 9.64
N ILE A 54 5.43 14.48 8.90
CA ILE A 54 5.28 14.29 7.46
C ILE A 54 5.55 15.62 6.77
N SER A 55 6.63 15.66 6.00
CA SER A 55 6.99 16.83 5.20
C SER A 55 6.14 16.92 3.92
N TYR A 56 6.19 18.07 3.25
CA TYR A 56 5.56 18.23 1.94
C TYR A 56 6.14 17.26 0.88
N GLU A 57 7.45 16.98 0.93
CA GLU A 57 8.10 15.98 0.07
C GLU A 57 7.61 14.56 0.35
N ASP A 58 7.32 14.25 1.61
CA ASP A 58 6.72 12.97 2.00
C ASP A 58 5.31 12.82 1.40
N ILE A 59 4.51 13.88 1.36
CA ILE A 59 3.18 13.86 0.74
C ILE A 59 3.28 13.59 -0.77
N ILE A 60 4.23 14.23 -1.46
CA ILE A 60 4.48 13.98 -2.90
C ILE A 60 4.90 12.53 -3.12
N THR A 61 5.78 12.01 -2.27
CA THR A 61 6.26 10.62 -2.34
C THR A 61 5.12 9.64 -2.06
N ILE A 62 4.27 9.90 -1.05
CA ILE A 62 3.07 9.09 -0.77
C ILE A 62 2.18 9.02 -2.02
N LYS A 63 1.87 10.16 -2.66
CA LYS A 63 1.03 10.20 -3.86
C LYS A 63 1.66 9.43 -5.03
N GLY A 64 2.98 9.57 -5.24
CA GLY A 64 3.71 8.86 -6.29
C GLY A 64 3.77 7.34 -6.08
N GLU A 65 4.19 6.91 -4.88
CA GLU A 65 4.25 5.49 -4.48
C GLU A 65 2.86 4.84 -4.52
N PHE A 66 1.83 5.58 -4.11
CA PHE A 66 0.46 5.09 -4.17
C PHE A 66 -0.03 4.90 -5.62
N GLY A 67 0.34 5.79 -6.54
CA GLY A 67 0.09 5.60 -7.97
C GLY A 67 0.71 4.31 -8.53
N VAL A 68 1.93 3.97 -8.11
CA VAL A 68 2.60 2.71 -8.51
C VAL A 68 1.89 1.48 -7.93
N ILE A 69 1.42 1.57 -6.69
CA ILE A 69 0.59 0.53 -6.04
C ILE A 69 -0.71 0.30 -6.83
N LEU A 70 -1.37 1.37 -7.29
CA LEU A 70 -2.60 1.31 -8.10
C LEU A 70 -2.40 0.69 -9.48
N ILE A 71 -1.30 1.02 -10.16
CA ILE A 71 -0.96 0.40 -11.45
C ILE A 71 -0.67 -1.09 -11.27
N SER A 72 0.11 -1.44 -10.24
CA SER A 72 0.44 -2.83 -9.90
C SER A 72 -0.81 -3.64 -9.55
N LEU A 73 -1.76 -2.99 -8.89
CA LEU A 73 -3.10 -3.51 -8.60
C LEU A 73 -3.93 -3.75 -9.84
N TYR A 74 -4.00 -2.78 -10.76
CA TYR A 74 -4.78 -2.91 -11.98
C TYR A 74 -4.36 -4.16 -12.76
N ILE A 75 -3.06 -4.39 -12.86
CA ILE A 75 -2.45 -5.57 -13.49
C ILE A 75 -2.82 -6.88 -12.74
N LEU A 76 -2.90 -6.85 -11.41
CA LEU A 76 -3.22 -8.01 -10.56
C LEU A 76 -4.74 -8.22 -10.32
N SER A 77 -5.56 -7.21 -10.63
CA SER A 77 -6.95 -7.04 -10.16
C SER A 77 -7.93 -8.10 -10.67
N GLN A 78 -7.71 -8.63 -11.88
CA GLN A 78 -8.56 -9.66 -12.48
C GLN A 78 -8.53 -10.97 -11.68
N LYS A 79 -7.44 -11.26 -10.96
CA LYS A 79 -7.20 -12.56 -10.30
C LYS A 79 -7.28 -12.51 -8.77
N TYR A 80 -7.13 -11.33 -8.14
CA TYR A 80 -6.99 -11.19 -6.68
C TYR A 80 -7.91 -10.14 -6.06
N LYS A 81 -9.23 -10.32 -6.22
CA LYS A 81 -10.29 -9.40 -5.76
C LYS A 81 -10.17 -8.96 -4.30
N ARG A 82 -9.76 -9.86 -3.38
CA ARG A 82 -9.58 -9.52 -1.95
C ARG A 82 -8.48 -8.48 -1.72
N ILE A 83 -7.34 -8.62 -2.40
CA ILE A 83 -6.22 -7.67 -2.28
C ILE A 83 -6.60 -6.35 -2.93
N LYS A 84 -7.31 -6.40 -4.06
CA LYS A 84 -7.87 -5.22 -4.73
C LYS A 84 -8.70 -4.36 -3.77
N ASN A 85 -9.73 -4.95 -3.16
CA ASN A 85 -10.62 -4.22 -2.26
C ASN A 85 -9.88 -3.64 -1.03
N GLN A 86 -8.86 -4.35 -0.51
CA GLN A 86 -8.07 -3.83 0.61
C GLN A 86 -7.26 -2.60 0.23
N LEU A 87 -6.69 -2.59 -0.98
CA LEU A 87 -5.86 -1.48 -1.42
C LEU A 87 -6.68 -0.28 -1.92
N GLU A 88 -7.85 -0.50 -2.53
CA GLU A 88 -8.82 0.57 -2.83
C GLU A 88 -9.27 1.27 -1.54
N HIS A 89 -9.54 0.52 -0.47
CA HIS A 89 -9.90 1.15 0.80
C HIS A 89 -8.73 1.96 1.42
N ILE A 90 -7.49 1.51 1.26
CA ILE A 90 -6.32 2.30 1.69
C ILE A 90 -6.23 3.59 0.86
N GLN A 91 -6.60 3.55 -0.43
CA GLN A 91 -6.65 4.74 -1.28
C GLN A 91 -7.63 5.77 -0.75
N ASP A 92 -8.86 5.35 -0.46
CA ASP A 92 -9.92 6.24 0.01
C ASP A 92 -9.49 6.97 1.29
N LEU A 93 -8.85 6.25 2.22
CA LEU A 93 -8.33 6.82 3.47
C LEU A 93 -7.14 7.79 3.28
N LEU A 94 -6.40 7.69 2.18
CA LEU A 94 -5.29 8.58 1.87
C LEU A 94 -5.72 9.83 1.10
N LEU A 95 -6.87 9.77 0.43
CA LEU A 95 -7.42 10.86 -0.36
C LEU A 95 -8.53 11.66 0.35
N SER A 96 -9.06 11.13 1.47
CA SER A 96 -9.99 11.83 2.38
C SER A 96 -9.26 12.86 3.24
#